data_AF-A0AAR5NYS1-F1
#
_entry.id   AF-A0AAR5NYS1-F1
#
_cell.length_a   1.000
_cell.length_b   1.000
_cell.length_c   1.000
_cell.angle_alpha   90.00
_cell.angle_beta   90.00
_cell.angle_gamma   90.00
#
_symmetry.space_group_name_H-M   'P 1'
#
loop_
_entity.id
_entity.type
_entity.pdbx_description
1 polymer ?
#
loop_
_entity_poly.entity_id
_entity_poly.type
_entity_poly.pdbx_seq_one_letter_code
_entity_poly.pdbx_strand_id
1 'polypeptide(L)'
;MFQVPETFLNQLKCHFCDGYLNAKPVVVKDGKQICAKCYGILPQTEKNGCVREISYEAIASCLVFPCRYHQMGCDYKFAWNTGSRHELECSQRYFTVPDLVVTNRRNSAGSETQKSSSIVEIENSVNNTLERTYVFPPLNEENNNHALYENIYSTINTKPALHCLSCHVEVDKSTRSVCLFGHISCLNCKRDMCVACVKNLDGTSTIACKNASKGCEKLLHQEDVGHHRDNCEFNEIACPFDRCKLKRIHPALIEHLKLNHGNEIVLSTALSRTLAQSDETIVILCYEGIFRCVYYYYATSVEIFVVYLGPCVKSLDYYFEVAVEVNKRSIKKKLGCANWNNNMLAKGVEFDKKEFNISADQPLRFEMNLKLHRVSFS
;
A
#
# COMPACT_ATOMS: atom_id res chain seq x y z
N MET A 1 -27.54 -17.45 0.68
CA MET A 1 -26.23 -18.04 1.03
C MET A 1 -26.34 -18.63 2.43
N PHE A 2 -25.66 -19.74 2.68
CA PHE A 2 -25.77 -20.48 3.94
C PHE A 2 -24.72 -20.01 4.95
N GLN A 3 -25.13 -19.79 6.20
CA GLN A 3 -24.20 -19.51 7.29
C GLN A 3 -23.58 -20.83 7.76
N VAL A 4 -22.25 -20.87 7.83
CA VAL A 4 -21.51 -22.04 8.34
C VAL A 4 -21.66 -22.09 9.86
N PRO A 5 -22.10 -23.22 10.46
CA PRO A 5 -22.11 -23.36 11.91
C PRO A 5 -20.70 -23.24 12.49
N GLU A 6 -20.59 -22.66 13.69
CA GLU A 6 -19.29 -22.33 14.30
C GLU A 6 -18.39 -23.55 14.53
N THR A 7 -18.99 -24.71 14.82
CA THR A 7 -18.27 -25.98 14.96
C THR A 7 -17.53 -26.39 13.69
N PHE A 8 -18.06 -26.08 12.50
CA PHE A 8 -17.42 -26.36 11.22
C PHE A 8 -16.43 -25.27 10.81
N LEU A 9 -16.64 -24.02 11.23
CA LEU A 9 -15.72 -22.91 10.91
C LEU A 9 -14.30 -23.19 11.41
N ASN A 10 -14.14 -23.88 12.53
CA ASN A 10 -12.83 -24.27 13.05
C ASN A 10 -12.12 -25.34 12.20
N GLN A 11 -12.86 -26.14 11.44
CA GLN A 11 -12.31 -27.14 10.51
C GLN A 11 -11.97 -26.52 9.15
N LEU A 12 -12.59 -25.39 8.81
CA LEU A 12 -12.40 -24.68 7.54
C LEU A 12 -11.32 -23.59 7.65
N LYS A 13 -10.18 -23.90 8.26
CA LYS A 13 -9.07 -22.99 8.48
C LYS A 13 -7.81 -23.43 7.73
N CYS A 14 -7.06 -22.45 7.27
CA CYS A 14 -5.74 -22.65 6.68
C CYS A 14 -4.76 -23.14 7.75
N HIS A 15 -4.04 -24.22 7.44
CA HIS A 15 -3.03 -24.77 8.33
C HIS A 15 -1.92 -23.77 8.69
N PHE A 16 -1.58 -22.84 7.79
CA PHE A 16 -0.46 -21.92 7.98
C PHE A 16 -0.82 -20.62 8.71
N CYS A 17 -1.98 -20.03 8.42
CA CYS A 17 -2.34 -18.70 8.93
C CYS A 17 -3.55 -18.68 9.85
N ASP A 18 -4.15 -19.85 10.11
CA ASP A 18 -5.39 -20.07 10.86
C ASP A 18 -6.60 -19.26 10.33
N GLY A 19 -6.47 -18.64 9.15
CA GLY A 19 -7.52 -17.88 8.50
C GLY A 19 -8.52 -18.81 7.80
N TYR A 20 -9.78 -18.39 7.71
CA TYR A 20 -10.81 -19.17 7.02
C TYR A 20 -10.42 -19.42 5.56
N LEU A 21 -10.69 -20.63 5.09
CA LEU A 21 -10.52 -21.00 3.70
C LEU A 21 -11.65 -20.37 2.89
N ASN A 22 -11.66 -19.06 2.70
CA ASN A 22 -12.80 -18.30 2.14
C ASN A 22 -12.56 -17.76 0.71
N ALA A 23 -11.45 -18.15 0.09
CA ALA A 23 -11.04 -17.70 -1.23
C ALA A 23 -10.28 -18.77 -2.01
N LYS A 24 -10.43 -18.75 -3.34
CA LYS A 24 -9.74 -19.65 -4.28
C LYS A 24 -8.34 -19.14 -4.66
N PRO A 25 -7.38 -20.03 -4.96
CA PRO A 25 -7.50 -21.48 -4.86
C PRO A 25 -7.41 -21.97 -3.40
N VAL A 26 -8.16 -23.01 -3.07
CA VAL A 26 -7.93 -23.80 -1.85
C VAL A 26 -7.25 -25.09 -2.27
N VAL A 27 -6.10 -25.37 -1.66
CA VAL A 27 -5.30 -26.55 -1.99
C VAL A 27 -4.99 -27.37 -0.75
N VAL A 28 -4.73 -28.65 -0.96
CA VAL A 28 -4.31 -29.60 0.07
C VAL A 28 -2.92 -30.12 -0.27
N LYS A 29 -2.05 -30.20 0.75
CA LYS A 29 -0.72 -30.81 0.68
C LYS A 29 -0.51 -31.62 1.95
N ASP A 30 -0.22 -32.91 1.83
CA ASP A 30 -0.01 -33.82 2.97
C ASP A 30 -1.16 -33.80 3.99
N GLY A 31 -2.40 -33.74 3.50
CA GLY A 31 -3.62 -33.66 4.32
C GLY A 31 -3.89 -32.30 4.96
N LYS A 32 -3.04 -31.29 4.73
CA LYS A 32 -3.18 -29.94 5.29
C LYS A 32 -3.82 -29.01 4.27
N GLN A 33 -4.87 -28.29 4.69
CA GLN A 33 -5.58 -27.32 3.85
C GLN A 33 -4.88 -25.97 3.86
N ILE A 34 -4.74 -25.35 2.69
CA ILE A 34 -3.98 -24.11 2.46
C ILE A 34 -4.87 -23.13 1.72
N CYS A 35 -5.04 -21.92 2.27
CA CYS A 35 -5.83 -20.87 1.63
C CYS A 35 -5.09 -20.23 0.44
N ALA A 36 -5.84 -19.51 -0.38
CA ALA A 36 -5.32 -18.78 -1.54
C ALA A 36 -4.14 -17.84 -1.22
N LYS A 37 -4.19 -17.15 -0.07
CA LYS A 37 -3.15 -16.20 0.36
C LYS A 37 -1.83 -16.93 0.63
N CYS A 38 -1.87 -17.99 1.44
CA CYS A 38 -0.71 -18.79 1.76
C CYS A 38 -0.20 -19.54 0.51
N TYR A 39 -1.08 -20.06 -0.33
CA TYR A 39 -0.68 -20.69 -1.59
C TYR A 39 0.06 -19.72 -2.51
N GLY A 40 -0.39 -18.45 -2.59
CA GLY A 40 0.26 -17.42 -3.41
C GLY A 40 1.74 -17.24 -3.10
N ILE A 41 2.10 -17.29 -1.82
CA ILE A 41 3.49 -17.09 -1.33
C ILE A 41 4.34 -18.37 -1.29
N LEU A 42 3.76 -19.56 -1.53
CA LEU A 42 4.55 -20.80 -1.54
C LEU A 42 5.56 -20.82 -2.71
N PRO A 43 6.79 -21.35 -2.48
CA PRO A 43 7.76 -21.61 -3.54
C PRO A 43 7.18 -22.53 -4.63
N GLN A 44 7.64 -22.38 -5.88
CA GLN A 44 7.13 -23.16 -7.01
C GLN A 44 7.33 -24.68 -6.82
N THR A 45 8.45 -25.08 -6.21
CA THR A 45 8.74 -26.48 -5.88
C THR A 45 7.69 -27.08 -4.94
N GLU A 46 7.17 -26.29 -4.01
CA GLU A 46 6.14 -26.73 -3.07
C GLU A 46 4.74 -26.74 -3.68
N LYS A 47 4.47 -25.86 -4.65
CA LYS A 47 3.19 -25.80 -5.37
C LYS A 47 2.93 -27.06 -6.19
N ASN A 48 3.99 -27.73 -6.68
CA ASN A 48 3.87 -28.93 -7.51
C ASN A 48 3.27 -30.14 -6.78
N GLY A 49 3.30 -30.18 -5.44
CA GLY A 49 2.68 -31.23 -4.62
C GLY A 49 1.28 -30.87 -4.09
N CYS A 50 0.74 -29.71 -4.46
CA CYS A 50 -0.55 -29.25 -3.96
C CYS A 50 -1.69 -29.72 -4.87
N VAL A 51 -2.73 -30.32 -4.30
CA VAL A 51 -3.95 -30.71 -5.01
C VAL A 51 -5.03 -29.67 -4.73
N ARG A 52 -5.67 -29.12 -5.77
CA ARG A 52 -6.74 -28.13 -5.60
C ARG A 52 -8.07 -28.79 -5.26
N GLU A 53 -8.74 -28.30 -4.23
CA GLU A 53 -10.02 -28.81 -3.72
C GLU A 53 -11.21 -28.18 -4.46
N ILE A 54 -11.38 -28.54 -5.73
CA ILE A 54 -12.41 -27.94 -6.60
C ILE A 54 -13.83 -28.15 -6.04
N SER A 55 -14.11 -29.35 -5.50
CA SER A 55 -15.42 -29.68 -4.91
C SER A 55 -15.73 -28.81 -3.70
N TYR A 56 -14.73 -28.56 -2.84
CA TYR A 56 -14.88 -27.64 -1.72
C TYR A 56 -15.16 -26.22 -2.21
N GLU A 57 -14.39 -25.71 -3.18
CA GLU A 57 -14.59 -24.36 -3.71
C GLU A 57 -16.00 -24.16 -4.29
N ALA A 58 -16.56 -25.17 -4.95
CA ALA A 58 -17.92 -25.14 -5.48
C ALA A 58 -18.95 -25.02 -4.35
N ILE A 59 -18.83 -25.84 -3.30
CA ILE A 59 -19.73 -25.77 -2.12
C ILE A 59 -19.55 -24.44 -1.40
N ALA A 60 -18.30 -24.03 -1.19
CA ALA A 60 -17.96 -22.83 -0.44
C ALA A 60 -18.44 -21.54 -1.12
N SER A 61 -18.60 -21.55 -2.44
CA SER A 61 -19.23 -20.46 -3.19
C SER A 61 -20.67 -20.15 -2.77
N CYS A 62 -21.36 -21.11 -2.14
CA CYS A 62 -22.71 -20.96 -1.61
C CYS A 62 -22.74 -20.53 -0.12
N LEU A 63 -21.58 -20.45 0.53
CA LEU A 63 -21.44 -20.17 1.96
C LEU A 63 -21.12 -18.70 2.23
N VAL A 64 -21.46 -18.24 3.44
CA VAL A 64 -21.01 -16.96 3.98
C VAL A 64 -19.98 -17.23 5.07
N PHE A 65 -18.86 -16.53 4.98
CA PHE A 65 -17.78 -16.61 5.95
C PHE A 65 -17.80 -15.36 6.86
N PRO A 66 -17.60 -15.51 8.16
CA PRO A 66 -17.35 -14.36 9.01
C PRO A 66 -15.96 -13.78 8.72
N CYS A 67 -15.79 -12.51 9.07
CA CYS A 67 -14.46 -11.90 9.11
C CYS A 67 -13.53 -12.72 10.00
N ARG A 68 -12.26 -12.86 9.59
CA ARG A 68 -11.24 -13.54 10.41
C ARG A 68 -11.05 -12.91 11.80
N TYR A 69 -11.46 -11.65 11.97
CA TYR A 69 -11.42 -10.92 13.24
C TYR A 69 -12.74 -11.01 14.02
N HIS A 70 -13.61 -11.98 13.69
CA HIS A 70 -14.91 -12.12 14.34
C HIS A 70 -14.83 -12.34 15.86
N GLN A 71 -13.82 -13.08 16.31
CA GLN A 71 -13.55 -13.27 17.75
C GLN A 71 -13.17 -11.96 18.47
N MET A 72 -12.75 -10.93 17.72
CA MET A 72 -12.47 -9.59 18.25
C MET A 72 -13.68 -8.65 18.11
N GLY A 73 -14.87 -9.20 17.83
CA GLY A 73 -16.11 -8.42 17.74
C GLY A 73 -16.44 -7.92 16.33
N CYS A 74 -15.73 -8.36 15.27
CA CYS A 74 -16.15 -8.06 13.92
C CYS A 74 -17.35 -8.94 13.53
N ASP A 75 -18.51 -8.35 13.36
CA ASP A 75 -19.74 -9.03 12.96
C ASP A 75 -19.90 -9.13 11.43
N TYR A 76 -18.97 -8.54 10.66
CA TYR A 76 -19.03 -8.54 9.21
C TYR A 76 -18.89 -9.95 8.64
N LYS A 77 -19.80 -10.28 7.72
CA LYS A 77 -19.84 -11.57 7.01
C LYS A 77 -19.86 -11.30 5.51
N PHE A 78 -19.19 -12.14 4.74
CA PHE A 78 -19.04 -11.96 3.30
C PHE A 78 -19.15 -13.26 2.53
N ALA A 79 -19.50 -13.14 1.25
CA ALA A 79 -19.53 -14.24 0.31
C ALA A 79 -18.12 -14.74 0.01
N TRP A 80 -18.00 -15.99 -0.45
CA TRP A 80 -16.78 -16.57 -1.00
C TRP A 80 -16.03 -15.61 -1.93
N ASN A 81 -14.70 -15.53 -1.83
CA ASN A 81 -13.80 -14.64 -2.59
C ASN A 81 -13.96 -13.13 -2.37
N THR A 82 -14.88 -12.65 -1.53
CA THR A 82 -15.11 -11.20 -1.36
C THR A 82 -14.50 -10.62 -0.08
N GLY A 83 -14.09 -11.48 0.86
CA GLY A 83 -13.62 -11.08 2.18
C GLY A 83 -12.29 -10.34 2.24
N SER A 84 -11.41 -10.56 1.26
CA SER A 84 -10.06 -10.00 1.29
C SER A 84 -10.02 -8.48 1.42
N ARG A 85 -10.95 -7.77 0.77
CA ARG A 85 -11.02 -6.30 0.87
C ARG A 85 -11.38 -5.86 2.28
N HIS A 86 -12.46 -6.42 2.84
CA HIS A 86 -12.88 -6.10 4.19
C HIS A 86 -11.79 -6.42 5.21
N GLU A 87 -11.15 -7.59 5.13
CA GLU A 87 -10.10 -7.96 6.09
C GLU A 87 -8.91 -6.99 6.10
N LEU A 88 -8.61 -6.34 4.98
CA LEU A 88 -7.55 -5.31 4.91
C LEU A 88 -7.94 -4.02 5.62
N GLU A 89 -9.23 -3.69 5.61
CA GLU A 89 -9.81 -2.43 6.10
C GLU A 89 -10.56 -2.57 7.44
N CYS A 90 -10.67 -3.80 7.97
CA CYS A 90 -11.45 -4.12 9.15
C CYS A 90 -10.91 -3.37 10.38
N SER A 91 -11.75 -2.58 11.06
CA SER A 91 -11.38 -1.86 12.28
C SER A 91 -10.88 -2.80 13.39
N GLN A 92 -11.46 -3.99 13.49
CA GLN A 92 -11.08 -5.03 14.45
C GLN A 92 -9.72 -5.68 14.16
N ARG A 93 -9.12 -5.40 13.00
CA ARG A 93 -7.76 -5.84 12.65
C ARG A 93 -6.72 -5.34 13.66
N TYR A 94 -6.97 -4.19 14.29
CA TYR A 94 -6.03 -3.52 15.19
C TYR A 94 -6.23 -3.89 16.67
N PHE A 95 -7.31 -4.57 17.03
CA PHE A 95 -7.60 -5.00 18.42
C PHE A 95 -6.89 -6.31 18.80
N THR A 96 -6.22 -6.98 17.86
CA THR A 96 -5.32 -8.11 18.17
C THR A 96 -4.02 -7.66 18.83
N VAL A 97 -3.82 -6.35 19.03
CA VAL A 97 -2.75 -5.82 19.87
C VAL A 97 -3.29 -5.81 21.31
N PRO A 98 -2.74 -6.59 22.26
CA PRO A 98 -3.36 -6.74 23.57
C PRO A 98 -3.48 -5.39 24.30
N ASP A 99 -4.73 -4.98 24.59
CA ASP A 99 -5.02 -3.87 25.50
C ASP A 99 -4.40 -4.16 26.87
N LEU A 100 -3.53 -3.27 27.29
CA LEU A 100 -2.90 -3.27 28.61
C LEU A 100 -3.99 -2.97 29.65
N VAL A 101 -4.63 -4.02 30.18
CA VAL A 101 -5.21 -3.92 31.52
C VAL A 101 -4.03 -3.75 32.48
N VAL A 102 -3.71 -2.50 32.79
CA VAL A 102 -2.78 -2.13 33.86
C VAL A 102 -3.42 -2.57 35.18
N THR A 103 -3.25 -3.84 35.55
CA THR A 103 -3.47 -4.27 36.93
C THR A 103 -2.31 -3.71 37.73
N ASN A 104 -2.58 -2.61 38.42
CA ASN A 104 -1.62 -1.92 39.27
C ASN A 104 -1.42 -2.75 40.56
N ARG A 105 -0.65 -3.85 40.48
CA ARG A 105 -0.15 -4.55 41.66
C ARG A 105 1.13 -3.88 42.13
N ARG A 106 1.00 -2.96 43.09
CA ARG A 106 2.11 -2.58 43.97
C ARG A 106 2.47 -3.79 44.83
N ASN A 107 3.56 -4.47 44.50
CA ASN A 107 4.23 -5.35 45.43
C ASN A 107 5.21 -4.52 46.26
N SER A 108 4.82 -4.19 47.49
CA SER A 108 5.75 -3.83 48.54
C SER A 108 6.42 -5.11 49.03
N ALA A 109 7.72 -5.21 48.88
CA ALA A 109 8.54 -6.24 49.51
C ALA A 109 8.61 -5.96 51.02
N GLY A 110 8.30 -6.98 51.81
CA GLY A 110 8.51 -6.99 53.26
C GLY A 110 8.54 -8.44 53.72
N SER A 111 9.74 -8.92 54.03
CA SER A 111 9.99 -10.17 54.74
C SER A 111 9.47 -10.07 56.17
N GLU A 112 8.78 -11.09 56.68
CA GLU A 112 9.15 -11.80 57.93
C GLU A 112 8.15 -12.89 58.32
N THR A 113 8.65 -13.78 59.15
CA THR A 113 8.18 -15.12 59.52
C THR A 113 7.05 -15.16 60.55
N GLN A 114 6.21 -16.20 60.40
CA GLN A 114 5.47 -16.99 61.40
C GLN A 114 4.18 -16.48 62.09
N LYS A 115 3.21 -17.42 62.06
CA LYS A 115 2.19 -17.83 63.06
C LYS A 115 0.78 -17.19 63.07
N SER A 116 -0.16 -18.06 62.67
CA SER A 116 -1.45 -18.43 63.30
C SER A 116 -2.56 -17.39 63.57
N SER A 117 -3.70 -17.71 62.93
CA SER A 117 -5.09 -17.68 63.42
C SER A 117 -5.82 -16.34 63.61
N SER A 118 -6.96 -16.24 62.92
CA SER A 118 -8.32 -15.91 63.43
C SER A 118 -9.11 -14.96 62.52
N ILE A 119 -10.41 -15.24 62.47
CA ILE A 119 -11.52 -14.73 61.66
C ILE A 119 -11.95 -13.31 62.09
N VAL A 120 -12.55 -12.52 61.17
CA VAL A 120 -13.84 -11.76 61.29
C VAL A 120 -13.83 -10.34 60.63
N GLU A 121 -14.87 -10.13 59.78
CA GLU A 121 -15.63 -8.92 59.30
C GLU A 121 -14.90 -7.64 58.80
N ILE A 122 -15.07 -7.19 57.54
CA ILE A 122 -16.18 -6.43 56.90
C ILE A 122 -16.51 -5.10 57.59
N GLU A 123 -16.21 -3.95 56.94
CA GLU A 123 -17.19 -2.91 56.53
C GLU A 123 -16.55 -1.66 55.82
N ASN A 124 -17.14 -1.32 54.67
CA ASN A 124 -17.65 -0.02 54.21
C ASN A 124 -16.81 1.26 53.90
N SER A 125 -17.18 1.79 52.70
CA SER A 125 -17.40 3.21 52.31
C SER A 125 -16.20 4.02 51.77
N VAL A 126 -16.33 5.03 50.88
CA VAL A 126 -17.37 5.58 50.00
C VAL A 126 -16.65 6.56 49.02
N ASN A 127 -17.21 6.69 47.82
CA ASN A 127 -17.10 7.70 46.74
C ASN A 127 -16.15 8.91 46.86
N ASN A 128 -15.50 9.24 45.72
CA ASN A 128 -15.40 10.64 45.30
C ASN A 128 -15.31 10.78 43.77
N THR A 129 -16.33 11.40 43.19
CA THR A 129 -16.46 11.76 41.77
C THR A 129 -16.14 13.24 41.64
N LEU A 130 -15.12 13.61 40.86
CA LEU A 130 -14.78 15.02 40.62
C LEU A 130 -15.11 15.38 39.16
N GLU A 131 -16.27 16.00 38.96
CA GLU A 131 -16.62 16.68 37.71
C GLU A 131 -15.83 17.98 37.59
N ARG A 132 -15.09 18.15 36.48
CA ARG A 132 -14.52 19.44 36.08
C ARG A 132 -15.39 20.05 35.00
N THR A 133 -16.14 21.07 35.38
CA THR A 133 -16.84 22.01 34.50
C THR A 133 -15.83 22.97 33.86
N TYR A 134 -15.79 22.99 32.53
CA TYR A 134 -15.05 24.00 31.77
C TYR A 134 -15.97 25.19 31.48
N VAL A 135 -15.56 26.38 31.93
CA VAL A 135 -16.20 27.66 31.59
C VAL A 135 -15.37 28.31 30.49
N PHE A 136 -15.99 28.61 29.35
CA PHE A 136 -15.37 29.40 28.29
C PHE A 136 -15.52 30.90 28.60
N PRO A 137 -14.45 31.72 28.54
CA PRO A 137 -14.58 33.16 28.54
C PRO A 137 -14.93 33.69 27.15
N PRO A 138 -15.62 34.85 27.05
CA PRO A 138 -16.09 35.39 25.77
C PRO A 138 -14.95 36.01 24.96
N LEU A 139 -15.03 35.85 23.64
CA LEU A 139 -14.18 36.48 22.65
C LEU A 139 -14.60 37.94 22.45
N ASN A 140 -13.66 38.86 22.62
CA ASN A 140 -13.74 40.23 22.10
C ASN A 140 -12.39 40.63 21.48
N GLU A 141 -12.49 41.58 20.56
CA GLU A 141 -11.72 41.82 19.35
C GLU A 141 -10.27 42.36 19.48
N GLU A 142 -9.49 41.93 18.47
CA GLU A 142 -8.56 42.68 17.60
C GLU A 142 -7.25 43.33 18.11
N ASN A 143 -6.22 43.07 17.30
CA ASN A 143 -4.99 43.85 17.08
C ASN A 143 -3.82 43.70 18.09
N ASN A 144 -2.99 42.67 17.88
CA ASN A 144 -1.50 42.69 17.84
C ASN A 144 -0.84 41.32 18.08
N ASN A 145 -1.12 40.30 17.27
CA ASN A 145 -0.59 38.95 17.49
C ASN A 145 0.35 38.38 16.41
N HIS A 146 0.68 39.12 15.34
CA HIS A 146 1.51 38.55 14.27
C HIS A 146 2.99 38.35 14.67
N ALA A 147 3.52 39.14 15.61
CA ALA A 147 4.91 39.00 16.09
C ALA A 147 5.08 37.98 17.25
N LEU A 148 4.00 37.67 17.98
CA LEU A 148 4.03 36.68 19.06
C LEU A 148 3.83 35.25 18.51
N TYR A 149 3.06 35.09 17.42
CA TYR A 149 2.84 33.81 16.77
C TYR A 149 4.10 33.25 16.08
N GLU A 150 4.93 34.09 15.45
CA GLU A 150 6.20 33.67 14.84
C GLU A 150 7.22 33.14 15.87
N ASN A 151 7.23 33.69 17.10
CA ASN A 151 8.12 33.23 18.17
C ASN A 151 7.63 31.95 18.89
N ILE A 152 6.31 31.71 18.91
CA ILE A 152 5.75 30.48 19.48
C ILE A 152 5.89 29.32 18.48
N TYR A 153 5.73 29.57 17.18
CA TYR A 153 5.92 28.55 16.14
C TYR A 153 7.38 28.13 15.91
N SER A 154 8.36 28.99 16.21
CA SER A 154 9.79 28.62 16.17
C SER A 154 10.22 27.80 17.39
N THR A 155 9.57 27.99 18.54
CA THR A 155 9.94 27.33 19.80
C THR A 155 9.21 25.99 20.02
N ILE A 156 8.05 25.76 19.37
CA ILE A 156 7.27 24.50 19.45
C ILE A 156 7.62 23.51 18.32
N ASN A 157 8.31 23.93 17.26
CA ASN A 157 8.69 23.08 16.13
C ASN A 157 10.00 22.29 16.28
N THR A 158 10.62 22.28 17.46
CA THR A 158 11.66 21.27 17.73
C THR A 158 10.96 19.93 17.91
N LYS A 159 10.72 19.22 16.80
CA LYS A 159 10.31 17.82 16.82
C LYS A 159 11.18 17.10 17.86
N PRO A 160 10.59 16.48 18.89
CA PRO A 160 11.40 15.81 19.91
C PRO A 160 12.30 14.81 19.20
N ALA A 161 13.60 14.98 19.36
CA ALA A 161 14.60 14.05 18.86
C ALA A 161 14.23 12.66 19.38
N LEU A 162 14.00 11.74 18.46
CA LEU A 162 13.62 10.38 18.80
C LEU A 162 14.91 9.65 19.14
N HIS A 163 15.01 9.07 20.32
CA HIS A 163 16.21 8.36 20.76
C HIS A 163 15.94 6.86 20.84
N CYS A 164 16.92 6.05 20.46
CA CYS A 164 16.84 4.61 20.62
C CYS A 164 16.83 4.25 22.11
N LEU A 165 15.87 3.44 22.54
CA LEU A 165 15.77 3.04 23.95
C LEU A 165 16.93 2.15 24.44
N SER A 166 17.69 1.56 23.52
CA SER A 166 18.82 0.67 23.86
C SER A 166 20.15 1.41 23.96
N CYS A 167 20.46 2.30 23.02
CA CYS A 167 21.76 2.99 22.95
C CYS A 167 21.68 4.50 23.19
N HIS A 168 20.47 5.04 23.34
CA HIS A 168 20.20 6.47 23.53
C HIS A 168 20.73 7.39 22.41
N VAL A 169 21.15 6.83 21.28
CA VAL A 169 21.52 7.59 20.09
C VAL A 169 20.24 8.06 19.38
N GLU A 170 20.27 9.29 18.87
CA GLU A 170 19.20 9.84 18.04
C GLU A 170 18.98 8.97 16.79
N VAL A 171 17.71 8.68 16.49
CA VAL A 171 17.31 7.80 15.39
C VAL A 171 16.47 8.58 14.38
N ASP A 172 16.93 8.54 13.14
CA ASP A 172 16.15 9.00 12.01
C ASP A 172 14.87 8.16 11.85
N LYS A 173 13.80 8.77 11.35
CA LYS A 173 12.52 8.08 11.11
C LYS A 173 12.69 6.85 10.20
N SER A 174 13.65 6.85 9.28
CA SER A 174 13.92 5.77 8.32
C SER A 174 14.75 4.61 8.87
N THR A 175 15.47 4.80 9.99
CA THR A 175 16.39 3.81 10.57
C THR A 175 15.95 3.29 11.93
N ARG A 176 14.65 3.45 12.23
CA ARG A 176 14.03 2.96 13.47
C ARG A 176 13.13 1.75 13.24
N SER A 177 13.16 0.85 14.20
CA SER A 177 12.12 -0.14 14.42
C SER A 177 11.21 0.33 15.55
N VAL A 178 9.90 0.09 15.40
CA VAL A 178 8.91 0.40 16.43
C VAL A 178 8.24 -0.90 16.86
N CYS A 179 8.24 -1.18 18.15
CA CYS A 179 7.50 -2.33 18.68
C CYS A 179 5.99 -2.07 18.69
N LEU A 180 5.19 -3.09 18.98
CA LEU A 180 3.72 -2.96 19.07
C LEU A 180 3.22 -1.89 20.06
N PHE A 181 4.04 -1.52 21.05
CA PHE A 181 3.70 -0.53 22.08
C PHE A 181 4.28 0.86 21.81
N GLY A 182 4.81 1.10 20.60
CA GLY A 182 5.34 2.41 20.22
C GLY A 182 6.78 2.69 20.69
N HIS A 183 7.45 1.74 21.33
CA HIS A 183 8.85 1.89 21.74
C HIS A 183 9.81 1.86 20.55
N ILE A 184 10.76 2.79 20.53
CA ILE A 184 11.66 3.04 19.39
C ILE A 184 13.04 2.45 19.66
N SER A 185 13.54 1.67 18.70
CA SER A 185 14.92 1.17 18.67
C SER A 185 15.58 1.45 17.32
N CYS A 186 16.89 1.68 17.28
CA CYS A 186 17.62 1.75 16.01
C CYS A 186 17.76 0.34 15.41
N LEU A 187 17.91 0.26 14.08
CA LEU A 187 18.09 -1.03 13.40
C LEU A 187 19.31 -1.82 13.92
N ASN A 188 20.38 -1.14 14.35
CA ASN A 188 21.59 -1.80 14.90
C ASN A 188 21.37 -2.37 16.31
N CYS A 189 20.43 -1.81 17.06
CA CYS A 189 20.05 -2.30 18.39
C CYS A 189 18.76 -3.13 18.36
N LYS A 190 18.27 -3.49 17.17
CA LYS A 190 17.12 -4.38 17.01
C LYS A 190 17.51 -5.75 17.56
N ARG A 191 16.88 -6.14 18.65
CA ARG A 191 16.91 -7.50 19.21
C ARG A 191 15.57 -8.18 18.91
N ASP A 192 15.44 -9.45 19.27
CA ASP A 192 14.16 -10.14 19.20
C ASP A 192 13.18 -9.69 20.29
N MET A 193 13.65 -9.00 21.33
CA MET A 193 12.82 -8.45 22.40
C MET A 193 12.98 -6.93 22.52
N CYS A 194 11.88 -6.23 22.75
CA CYS A 194 11.91 -4.80 23.06
C CYS A 194 12.48 -4.57 24.47
N VAL A 195 13.47 -3.68 24.61
CA VAL A 195 14.12 -3.40 25.91
C VAL A 195 13.17 -2.78 26.93
N ALA A 196 12.18 -1.99 26.49
CA ALA A 196 11.26 -1.31 27.39
C ALA A 196 10.10 -2.19 27.88
N CYS A 197 9.53 -3.05 27.01
CA CYS A 197 8.36 -3.86 27.37
C CYS A 197 8.64 -5.37 27.48
N VAL A 198 9.86 -5.82 27.18
CA VAL A 198 10.31 -7.22 27.27
C VAL A 198 9.44 -8.19 26.45
N LYS A 199 8.65 -7.68 25.50
CA LYS A 199 7.86 -8.52 24.60
C LYS A 199 8.69 -8.87 23.37
N ASN A 200 8.52 -10.12 22.92
CA ASN A 200 9.03 -10.57 21.64
C ASN A 200 8.49 -9.68 20.52
N LEU A 201 9.39 -9.28 19.63
CA LEU A 201 9.13 -8.55 18.40
C LEU A 201 8.64 -9.49 17.28
N ASP A 202 8.29 -10.73 17.62
CA ASP A 202 7.81 -11.80 16.75
C ASP A 202 6.82 -11.25 15.71
N GLY A 203 7.32 -11.10 14.47
CA GLY A 203 6.57 -10.76 13.26
C GLY A 203 5.93 -9.37 13.18
N THR A 204 5.84 -8.62 14.28
CA THR A 204 5.00 -7.41 14.35
C THR A 204 5.77 -6.11 14.35
N SER A 205 7.11 -6.15 14.30
CA SER A 205 7.90 -4.93 14.16
C SER A 205 7.54 -4.23 12.85
N THR A 206 7.05 -2.99 12.95
CA THR A 206 6.81 -2.16 11.78
C THR A 206 8.04 -1.30 11.49
N ILE A 207 8.25 -1.03 10.21
CA ILE A 207 9.35 -0.25 9.66
C ILE A 207 8.70 0.95 8.98
N ALA A 208 9.13 2.14 9.36
CA ALA A 208 8.66 3.34 8.69
C ALA A 208 9.16 3.36 7.24
N CYS A 209 8.33 3.88 6.34
CA CYS A 209 8.74 4.06 4.96
C CYS A 209 10.03 4.90 4.86
N LYS A 210 10.93 4.53 3.93
CA LYS A 210 12.14 5.31 3.60
C LYS A 210 11.84 6.78 3.23
N ASN A 211 10.63 7.07 2.75
CA ASN A 211 10.18 8.40 2.38
C ASN A 211 9.42 9.11 3.52
N ALA A 212 9.59 8.69 4.78
CA ALA A 212 8.93 9.33 5.92
C ALA A 212 9.36 10.78 6.13
N SER A 213 10.59 11.14 5.75
CA SER A 213 11.06 12.53 5.72
C SER A 213 10.36 13.38 4.65
N LYS A 214 9.80 12.76 3.62
CA LYS A 214 9.06 13.40 2.52
C LYS A 214 7.54 13.44 2.75
N GLY A 215 7.07 12.95 3.89
CA GLY A 215 5.65 12.94 4.25
C GLY A 215 4.98 11.56 4.25
N CYS A 216 5.68 10.47 3.94
CA CYS A 216 5.07 9.15 4.02
C CYS A 216 4.94 8.66 5.48
N GLU A 217 3.72 8.59 5.99
CA GLU A 217 3.47 8.19 7.38
C GLU A 217 3.30 6.67 7.57
N LYS A 218 3.43 5.87 6.50
CA LYS A 218 3.19 4.43 6.58
C LYS A 218 4.25 3.72 7.43
N LEU A 219 3.77 2.91 8.36
CA LEU A 219 4.52 1.90 9.11
C LEU A 219 4.17 0.53 8.53
N LEU A 220 5.16 -0.24 8.13
CA LEU A 220 5.00 -1.42 7.29
C LEU A 220 5.62 -2.65 7.94
N HIS A 221 5.01 -3.81 7.79
CA HIS A 221 5.70 -5.06 8.11
C HIS A 221 6.81 -5.32 7.10
N GLN A 222 7.84 -6.07 7.51
CA GLN A 222 9.01 -6.38 6.67
C GLN A 222 8.61 -6.94 5.28
N GLU A 223 7.58 -7.78 5.24
CA GLU A 223 7.02 -8.36 4.02
C GLU A 223 6.37 -7.33 3.08
N ASP A 224 5.80 -6.26 3.63
CA ASP A 224 5.13 -5.20 2.87
C ASP A 224 6.08 -4.09 2.40
N VAL A 225 7.28 -3.99 3.00
CA VAL A 225 8.26 -2.94 2.66
C VAL A 225 8.59 -2.96 1.18
N GLY A 226 8.79 -4.14 0.58
CA GLY A 226 9.09 -4.27 -0.85
C GLY A 226 7.97 -3.71 -1.73
N HIS A 227 6.73 -4.18 -1.50
CA HIS A 227 5.58 -3.74 -2.27
C HIS A 227 5.31 -2.25 -2.10
N HIS A 228 5.37 -1.73 -0.87
CA HIS A 228 5.19 -0.31 -0.61
C HIS A 228 6.31 0.53 -1.22
N ARG A 229 7.57 0.08 -1.17
CA ARG A 229 8.71 0.82 -1.71
C ARG A 229 8.52 1.15 -3.18
N ASP A 230 7.86 0.27 -3.94
CA ASP A 230 7.62 0.47 -5.37
C ASP A 230 6.31 1.25 -5.64
N ASN A 231 5.47 1.42 -4.61
CA ASN A 231 4.14 2.03 -4.68
C ASN A 231 3.97 3.30 -3.83
N CYS A 232 5.03 3.75 -3.17
CA CYS A 232 4.98 4.92 -2.33
C CYS A 232 4.77 6.17 -3.19
N GLU A 233 3.71 6.93 -2.92
CA GLU A 233 3.41 8.20 -3.62
C GLU A 233 4.45 9.29 -3.39
N PHE A 234 5.23 9.14 -2.30
CA PHE A 234 6.36 10.01 -1.96
C PHE A 234 7.69 9.55 -2.56
N ASN A 235 7.67 8.53 -3.44
CA ASN A 235 8.85 8.22 -4.23
C ASN A 235 9.18 9.38 -5.17
N GLU A 236 10.48 9.66 -5.27
CA GLU A 236 10.96 10.58 -6.29
C GLU A 236 11.00 9.89 -7.64
N ILE A 237 10.44 10.56 -8.62
CA ILE A 237 10.37 10.15 -10.01
C ILE A 237 11.31 11.07 -10.77
N ALA A 238 12.14 10.49 -11.63
CA ALA A 238 13.02 11.26 -12.50
C ALA A 238 12.20 11.97 -13.59
N CYS A 239 12.62 13.18 -13.95
CA CYS A 239 12.04 13.86 -15.09
C CYS A 239 12.17 12.97 -16.35
N PRO A 240 11.10 12.79 -17.14
CA PRO A 240 11.13 11.97 -18.35
C PRO A 240 12.00 12.52 -19.49
N PHE A 241 12.46 13.76 -19.40
CA PHE A 241 13.35 14.37 -20.39
C PHE A 241 14.82 14.10 -20.03
N ASP A 242 15.57 13.44 -20.89
CA ASP A 242 16.94 12.96 -20.60
C ASP A 242 17.93 14.09 -20.24
N ARG A 243 17.68 15.30 -20.77
CA ARG A 243 18.43 16.52 -20.48
C ARG A 243 18.16 17.10 -19.08
N CYS A 244 17.06 16.71 -18.45
CA CYS A 244 16.69 17.15 -17.12
C CYS A 244 17.05 16.09 -16.07
N LYS A 245 17.94 16.42 -15.14
CA LYS A 245 18.36 15.50 -14.06
C LYS A 245 17.50 15.61 -12.79
N LEU A 246 16.45 16.43 -12.81
CA LEU A 246 15.61 16.65 -11.64
C LEU A 246 14.85 15.38 -11.25
N LYS A 247 14.77 15.14 -9.94
CA LYS A 247 13.92 14.13 -9.32
C LYS A 247 13.01 14.79 -8.30
N ARG A 248 11.71 14.48 -8.35
CA ARG A 248 10.68 15.06 -7.48
C ARG A 248 9.59 14.03 -7.18
N ILE A 249 8.88 14.22 -6.08
CA ILE A 249 7.62 13.49 -5.84
C ILE A 249 6.58 13.85 -6.91
N HIS A 250 5.60 12.98 -7.13
CA HIS A 250 4.68 13.08 -8.26
C HIS A 250 4.00 14.47 -8.41
N PRO A 251 3.40 15.08 -7.37
CA PRO A 251 2.78 16.42 -7.51
C PRO A 251 3.79 17.51 -7.91
N ALA A 252 4.95 17.55 -7.24
CA ALA A 252 6.01 18.51 -7.54
C ALA A 252 6.64 18.28 -8.93
N LEU A 253 6.61 17.04 -9.44
CA LEU A 253 7.08 16.73 -10.79
C LEU A 253 6.12 17.29 -11.85
N ILE A 254 4.80 17.25 -11.63
CA ILE A 254 3.81 17.87 -12.52
C ILE A 254 4.05 19.37 -12.63
N GLU A 255 4.25 20.05 -11.49
CA GLU A 255 4.56 21.48 -11.46
C GLU A 255 5.86 21.79 -12.19
N HIS A 256 6.91 21.01 -11.93
CA HIS A 256 8.17 21.14 -12.65
C HIS A 256 8.01 21.01 -14.17
N LEU A 257 7.28 20.00 -14.64
CA LEU A 257 7.03 19.76 -16.07
C LEU A 257 6.30 20.93 -16.71
N LYS A 258 5.26 21.47 -16.06
CA LYS A 258 4.54 22.65 -16.55
C LYS A 258 5.43 23.88 -16.66
N LEU A 259 6.27 24.14 -15.64
CA LEU A 259 7.09 25.34 -15.56
C LEU A 259 8.33 25.29 -16.47
N ASN A 260 8.98 24.13 -16.57
CA ASN A 260 10.29 23.99 -17.21
C ASN A 260 10.23 23.30 -18.58
N HIS A 261 9.15 22.56 -18.85
CA HIS A 261 8.94 21.78 -20.07
C HIS A 261 7.58 22.06 -20.73
N GLY A 262 6.95 23.19 -20.43
CA GLY A 262 5.59 23.51 -20.89
C GLY A 262 5.38 23.42 -22.40
N ASN A 263 6.42 23.72 -23.19
CA ASN A 263 6.39 23.65 -24.66
C ASN A 263 6.67 22.24 -25.22
N GLU A 264 7.11 21.30 -24.39
CA GLU A 264 7.49 19.93 -24.79
C GLU A 264 6.48 18.88 -24.33
N ILE A 265 5.52 19.27 -23.49
CA ILE A 265 4.49 18.38 -22.94
C ILE A 265 3.16 18.57 -23.67
N VAL A 266 2.37 17.49 -23.73
CA VAL A 266 1.02 17.50 -24.28
C VAL A 266 0.01 17.54 -23.13
N LEU A 267 -0.83 18.57 -23.06
CA LEU A 267 -1.88 18.72 -22.04
C LEU A 267 -3.24 18.26 -22.59
N SER A 268 -3.37 16.98 -22.95
CA SER A 268 -4.59 16.43 -23.56
C SER A 268 -4.76 14.94 -23.25
N THR A 269 -6.00 14.46 -23.25
CA THR A 269 -6.30 13.02 -23.18
C THR A 269 -6.20 12.33 -24.55
N ALA A 270 -6.09 13.12 -25.62
CA ALA A 270 -5.93 12.63 -26.99
C ALA A 270 -4.77 13.36 -27.69
N LEU A 271 -4.00 12.61 -28.46
CA LEU A 271 -2.88 13.10 -29.26
C LEU A 271 -3.03 12.57 -30.69
N SER A 272 -3.12 13.47 -31.66
CA SER A 272 -2.86 13.14 -33.07
C SER A 272 -1.47 13.63 -33.44
N ARG A 273 -0.66 12.75 -34.04
CA ARG A 273 0.69 13.09 -34.48
C ARG A 273 1.11 12.29 -35.70
N THR A 274 1.68 12.97 -36.69
CA THR A 274 2.45 12.31 -37.74
C THR A 274 3.81 11.91 -37.19
N LEU A 275 4.09 10.61 -37.11
CA LEU A 275 5.35 10.13 -36.52
C LEU A 275 6.51 10.21 -37.54
N ALA A 276 7.70 10.53 -37.03
CA ALA A 276 8.92 10.50 -37.80
C ALA A 276 9.47 9.06 -37.91
N GLN A 277 10.35 8.81 -38.88
CA GLN A 277 11.05 7.53 -39.03
C GLN A 277 12.26 7.41 -38.08
N SER A 278 12.06 7.80 -36.83
CA SER A 278 13.09 7.82 -35.79
C SER A 278 12.38 7.70 -34.45
N ASP A 279 12.96 7.03 -33.47
CA ASP A 279 12.36 6.91 -32.14
C ASP A 279 12.07 8.29 -31.53
N GLU A 280 10.94 8.43 -30.84
CA GLU A 280 10.68 9.63 -30.04
C GLU A 280 9.92 9.31 -28.75
N THR A 281 10.15 10.19 -27.76
CA THR A 281 9.46 10.20 -26.48
C THR A 281 8.54 11.41 -26.41
N ILE A 282 7.28 11.17 -26.05
CA ILE A 282 6.26 12.19 -25.85
C ILE A 282 5.79 12.11 -24.40
N VAL A 283 5.74 13.26 -23.73
CA VAL A 283 5.27 13.37 -22.35
C VAL A 283 3.88 13.99 -22.36
N ILE A 284 2.92 13.29 -21.78
CA ILE A 284 1.51 13.69 -21.76
C ILE A 284 1.09 13.88 -20.30
N LEU A 285 0.45 15.02 -20.00
CA LEU A 285 -0.19 15.27 -18.71
C LEU A 285 -1.70 15.29 -18.89
N CYS A 286 -2.39 14.35 -18.26
CA CYS A 286 -3.85 14.29 -18.23
C CYS A 286 -4.34 13.53 -16.99
N TYR A 287 -5.58 13.76 -16.53
CA TYR A 287 -6.14 13.13 -15.33
C TYR A 287 -5.26 13.23 -14.08
N GLU A 288 -4.54 14.35 -13.93
CA GLU A 288 -3.54 14.54 -12.86
C GLU A 288 -2.38 13.53 -12.89
N GLY A 289 -2.21 12.76 -13.96
CA GLY A 289 -1.15 11.79 -14.16
C GLY A 289 -0.08 12.28 -15.14
N ILE A 290 1.11 11.69 -15.04
CA ILE A 290 2.21 11.88 -15.99
C ILE A 290 2.34 10.58 -16.81
N PHE A 291 2.25 10.70 -18.13
CA PHE A 291 2.39 9.57 -19.04
C PHE A 291 3.58 9.80 -19.96
N ARG A 292 4.45 8.80 -20.07
CA ARG A 292 5.52 8.76 -21.06
C ARG A 292 5.11 7.81 -22.17
N CYS A 293 4.84 8.37 -23.35
CA CYS A 293 4.64 7.62 -24.58
C CYS A 293 5.99 7.50 -25.28
N VAL A 294 6.47 6.30 -25.52
CA VAL A 294 7.68 6.04 -26.32
C VAL A 294 7.25 5.27 -27.55
N TYR A 295 7.72 5.69 -28.71
CA TYR A 295 7.57 4.90 -29.92
C TYR A 295 8.93 4.51 -30.47
N TYR A 296 9.02 3.27 -30.94
CA TYR A 296 10.18 2.73 -31.63
C TYR A 296 9.82 2.43 -33.07
N TYR A 297 10.64 2.94 -33.99
CA TYR A 297 10.45 2.71 -35.42
C TYR A 297 11.41 1.64 -35.92
N TYR A 298 10.86 0.52 -36.38
CA TYR A 298 11.63 -0.56 -36.99
C TYR A 298 11.41 -0.61 -38.50
N ALA A 299 12.26 -1.37 -39.20
CA ALA A 299 12.14 -1.55 -40.65
C ALA A 299 10.80 -2.20 -41.05
N THR A 300 10.23 -3.05 -40.20
CA THR A 300 9.02 -3.85 -40.49
C THR A 300 7.82 -3.54 -39.61
N SER A 301 8.02 -2.84 -38.51
CA SER A 301 6.95 -2.56 -37.54
C SER A 301 7.19 -1.27 -36.78
N VAL A 302 6.16 -0.83 -36.07
CA VAL A 302 6.25 0.26 -35.09
C VAL A 302 5.71 -0.26 -33.77
N GLU A 303 6.44 -0.01 -32.70
CA GLU A 303 6.01 -0.35 -31.34
C GLU A 303 5.73 0.92 -30.55
N ILE A 304 4.59 0.95 -29.86
CA ILE A 304 4.16 2.08 -29.04
C ILE A 304 3.94 1.62 -27.62
N PHE A 305 4.60 2.31 -26.69
CA PHE A 305 4.54 2.05 -25.26
C PHE A 305 4.00 3.29 -24.55
N VAL A 306 3.04 3.09 -23.64
CA VAL A 306 2.56 4.17 -22.77
C VAL A 306 2.72 3.77 -21.32
N VAL A 307 3.47 4.59 -20.59
CA VAL A 307 3.90 4.32 -19.22
C VAL A 307 3.37 5.39 -18.30
N TYR A 308 2.73 4.96 -17.23
CA TYR A 308 2.37 5.86 -16.15
C TYR A 308 3.59 6.09 -15.24
N LEU A 309 3.98 7.34 -15.06
CA LEU A 309 5.08 7.73 -14.18
C LEU A 309 4.54 8.11 -12.81
N GLY A 310 4.32 7.10 -11.97
CA GLY A 310 3.77 7.27 -10.62
C GLY A 310 3.71 5.96 -9.83
N PRO A 311 2.90 5.89 -8.75
CA PRO A 311 2.66 4.65 -8.04
C PRO A 311 2.15 3.54 -8.96
N CYS A 312 2.76 2.37 -8.84
CA CYS A 312 2.46 1.18 -9.63
C CYS A 312 0.96 0.81 -9.61
N VAL A 313 0.31 0.89 -8.46
CA VAL A 313 -1.12 0.60 -8.30
C VAL A 313 -2.02 1.54 -9.10
N LYS A 314 -1.62 2.81 -9.28
CA LYS A 314 -2.41 3.80 -10.02
C LYS A 314 -2.33 3.57 -11.53
N SER A 315 -1.31 2.90 -12.06
CA SER A 315 -1.23 2.62 -13.50
C SER A 315 -2.37 1.71 -13.97
N LEU A 316 -2.92 0.88 -13.07
CA LEU A 316 -4.03 -0.03 -13.34
C LEU A 316 -5.35 0.70 -13.61
N ASP A 317 -5.45 1.97 -13.19
CA ASP A 317 -6.61 2.82 -13.44
C ASP A 317 -6.63 3.37 -14.86
N TYR A 318 -5.62 3.07 -15.69
CA TYR A 318 -5.48 3.66 -17.02
C TYR A 318 -5.28 2.60 -18.10
N TYR A 319 -5.90 2.86 -19.25
CA TYR A 319 -5.59 2.18 -20.49
C TYR A 319 -5.43 3.19 -21.62
N PHE A 320 -4.74 2.78 -22.66
CA PHE A 320 -4.55 3.59 -23.85
C PHE A 320 -5.05 2.86 -25.09
N GLU A 321 -5.43 3.66 -26.07
CA GLU A 321 -5.95 3.23 -27.35
C GLU A 321 -5.13 3.95 -28.42
N VAL A 322 -4.52 3.19 -29.32
CA VAL A 322 -3.75 3.74 -30.44
C VAL A 322 -4.44 3.35 -31.73
N ALA A 323 -4.75 4.34 -32.55
CA ALA A 323 -5.08 4.14 -33.95
C ALA A 323 -3.93 4.63 -34.83
N VAL A 324 -3.49 3.80 -35.76
CA VAL A 324 -2.48 4.11 -36.77
C VAL A 324 -3.17 4.13 -38.12
N GLU A 325 -3.12 5.26 -38.82
CA GLU A 325 -3.70 5.41 -40.16
C GLU A 325 -2.62 5.51 -41.23
N VAL A 326 -2.70 4.65 -42.25
CA VAL A 326 -1.87 4.70 -43.45
C VAL A 326 -2.74 4.55 -44.69
N ASN A 327 -2.60 5.45 -45.66
CA ASN A 327 -3.33 5.39 -46.94
C ASN A 327 -4.86 5.18 -46.77
N LYS A 328 -5.49 5.89 -45.82
CA LYS A 328 -6.92 5.77 -45.44
C LYS A 328 -7.32 4.45 -44.77
N ARG A 329 -6.38 3.57 -44.49
CA ARG A 329 -6.60 2.36 -43.68
C ARG A 329 -6.17 2.62 -42.25
N SER A 330 -7.10 2.51 -41.31
CA SER A 330 -6.84 2.69 -39.88
C SER A 330 -6.87 1.35 -39.15
N ILE A 331 -5.84 1.08 -38.35
CA ILE A 331 -5.78 -0.07 -37.44
C ILE A 331 -5.75 0.46 -36.02
N LYS A 332 -6.58 -0.15 -35.17
CA LYS A 332 -6.81 0.31 -33.82
C LYS A 332 -6.52 -0.80 -32.82
N LYS A 333 -5.68 -0.51 -31.82
CA LYS A 333 -5.28 -1.44 -30.77
C LYS A 333 -5.43 -0.76 -29.40
N LYS A 334 -5.76 -1.54 -28.37
CA LYS A 334 -6.00 -1.07 -27.00
C LYS A 334 -5.22 -1.92 -26.01
N LEU A 335 -4.59 -1.28 -25.04
CA LEU A 335 -3.80 -1.95 -24.01
C LEU A 335 -3.82 -1.18 -22.68
N GLY A 336 -3.64 -1.88 -21.56
CA GLY A 336 -3.49 -1.25 -20.24
C GLY A 336 -2.17 -0.48 -20.14
N CYS A 337 -2.14 0.62 -19.40
CA CYS A 337 -0.88 1.36 -19.17
C CYS A 337 0.09 0.49 -18.37
N ALA A 338 1.36 0.45 -18.80
CA ALA A 338 2.40 -0.22 -18.05
C ALA A 338 2.84 0.64 -16.86
N ASN A 339 3.27 -0.03 -15.78
CA ASN A 339 4.12 0.62 -14.79
C ASN A 339 5.56 0.66 -15.31
N TRP A 340 6.35 1.63 -14.85
CA TRP A 340 7.78 1.73 -15.13
C TRP A 340 8.55 0.60 -14.42
N ASN A 341 8.56 -0.60 -15.01
CA ASN A 341 9.41 -1.71 -14.62
C ASN A 341 9.98 -2.42 -15.86
N ASN A 342 11.00 -3.26 -15.68
CA ASN A 342 11.69 -3.95 -16.77
C ASN A 342 10.79 -4.87 -17.62
N ASN A 343 9.54 -5.14 -17.20
CA ASN A 343 8.56 -5.89 -17.99
C ASN A 343 7.80 -5.02 -19.01
N MET A 344 8.20 -3.76 -19.17
CA MET A 344 7.60 -2.82 -20.12
C MET A 344 7.66 -3.30 -21.57
N LEU A 345 8.79 -3.90 -21.99
CA LEU A 345 8.98 -4.36 -23.37
C LEU A 345 7.97 -5.43 -23.77
N ALA A 346 7.44 -6.20 -22.81
CA ALA A 346 6.41 -7.20 -23.06
C ALA A 346 4.98 -6.62 -23.20
N LYS A 347 4.82 -5.29 -23.07
CA LYS A 347 3.52 -4.60 -23.03
C LYS A 347 3.42 -3.45 -24.04
N GLY A 348 4.15 -3.53 -25.14
CA GLY A 348 4.01 -2.61 -26.27
C GLY A 348 2.81 -2.97 -27.14
N VAL A 349 2.30 -1.98 -27.87
CA VAL A 349 1.40 -2.22 -29.01
C VAL A 349 2.25 -2.18 -30.27
N GLU A 350 2.42 -3.34 -30.91
CA GLU A 350 3.12 -3.46 -32.19
C GLU A 350 2.14 -3.32 -33.36
N PHE A 351 2.55 -2.61 -34.41
CA PHE A 351 1.88 -2.50 -35.70
C PHE A 351 2.84 -2.97 -36.81
N ASP A 352 2.55 -4.09 -37.46
CA ASP A 352 3.39 -4.64 -38.54
C ASP A 352 2.98 -3.99 -39.88
N LYS A 353 3.95 -3.60 -40.71
CA LYS A 353 3.70 -3.02 -42.05
C LYS A 353 2.82 -3.91 -42.93
N LYS A 354 2.88 -5.22 -42.76
CA LYS A 354 2.02 -6.21 -43.44
C LYS A 354 0.54 -5.99 -43.11
N GLU A 355 0.22 -5.52 -41.90
CA GLU A 355 -1.17 -5.21 -41.54
C GLU A 355 -1.74 -4.08 -42.41
N PHE A 356 -0.89 -3.24 -43.00
CA PHE A 356 -1.28 -2.14 -43.88
C PHE A 356 -1.10 -2.43 -45.39
N ASN A 357 -0.65 -3.64 -45.77
CA ASN A 357 -0.28 -3.99 -47.15
C ASN A 357 0.82 -3.09 -47.74
N ILE A 358 1.80 -2.71 -46.93
CA ILE A 358 2.92 -1.85 -47.36
C ILE A 358 4.16 -2.72 -47.59
N SER A 359 4.89 -2.45 -48.67
CA SER A 359 6.18 -3.10 -48.93
C SER A 359 7.18 -2.80 -47.81
N ALA A 360 8.05 -3.75 -47.47
CA ALA A 360 9.08 -3.57 -46.44
C ALA A 360 9.95 -2.32 -46.71
N ASP A 361 10.20 -2.01 -47.99
CA ASP A 361 11.06 -0.92 -48.44
C ASP A 361 10.37 0.44 -48.46
N GLN A 362 9.04 0.49 -48.34
CA GLN A 362 8.32 1.76 -48.30
C GLN A 362 8.35 2.36 -46.89
N PRO A 363 8.65 3.66 -46.77
CA PRO A 363 8.59 4.35 -45.49
C PRO A 363 7.15 4.40 -44.98
N LEU A 364 6.95 4.03 -43.72
CA LEU A 364 5.63 4.13 -43.08
C LEU A 364 5.40 5.60 -42.72
N ARG A 365 4.56 6.29 -43.49
CA ARG A 365 3.99 7.59 -43.08
C ARG A 365 2.62 7.31 -42.48
N PHE A 366 2.47 7.60 -41.20
CA PHE A 366 1.22 7.33 -40.50
C PHE A 366 0.87 8.44 -39.52
N GLU A 367 -0.43 8.58 -39.31
CA GLU A 367 -0.99 9.40 -38.26
C GLU A 367 -1.30 8.50 -37.07
N MET A 368 -0.64 8.77 -35.94
CA MET A 368 -0.92 8.13 -34.67
C MET A 368 -1.97 8.95 -33.93
N ASN A 369 -3.09 8.31 -33.61
CA ASN A 369 -4.15 8.82 -32.75
C ASN A 369 -4.13 8.04 -31.43
N LEU A 370 -3.51 8.61 -30.41
CA LEU A 370 -3.44 8.04 -29.06
C LEU A 370 -4.55 8.66 -28.18
N LYS A 371 -5.30 7.81 -27.49
CA LYS A 371 -6.30 8.23 -26.49
C LYS A 371 -6.02 7.54 -25.15
N LEU A 372 -6.02 8.33 -24.09
CA LEU A 372 -5.87 7.90 -22.71
C LEU A 372 -7.23 7.90 -22.00
N HIS A 373 -7.51 6.81 -21.31
CA HIS A 373 -8.76 6.59 -20.61
C HIS A 373 -8.50 6.22 -19.16
N ARG A 374 -9.37 6.71 -18.28
CA ARG A 374 -9.43 6.28 -16.88
C ARG A 374 -10.52 5.22 -16.72
N VAL A 375 -10.17 4.09 -16.09
CA VAL A 375 -11.12 3.04 -15.73
C VAL A 375 -12.06 3.62 -14.68
N SER A 376 -13.35 3.73 -15.01
CA SER A 376 -14.37 4.16 -14.07
C SER A 376 -14.93 2.91 -13.41
N PHE A 377 -14.70 2.73 -12.10
CA PHE A 377 -15.38 1.70 -11.33
C PHE A 377 -16.77 2.23 -10.98
N SER A 378 -17.77 1.81 -11.74
CA SER A 378 -19.19 2.07 -11.47
C SER A 378 -19.72 1.17 -10.35
#